data_AF-A0A2R6IN76-F1
#
_entry.id   AF-A0A2R6IN76-F1
#
_cell.length_a   1.000
_cell.length_b   1.000
_cell.length_c   1.000
_cell.angle_alpha   90.00
_cell.angle_beta   90.00
_cell.angle_gamma   90.00
#
_symmetry.space_group_name_H-M   'P 1'
#
loop_
_entity.id
_entity.type
_entity.pdbx_description
1 polymer ?
#
loop_
_entity_poly.entity_id
_entity_poly.type
_entity_poly.pdbx_seq_one_letter_code
_entity_poly.pdbx_strand_id
1 'polypeptide(L)'
;MADPDHRGGEALPAHDEFWVHAGMGLADPENVWLHEYVHARQSFRLATEMRWFREASAEYYAARLSYEQGLVGRGEMRSHLGGPPSRATLTDPGTWTGPAVPRRKGARTLAVLDRKIRAESDGHRSLEDVFRRLNDHDGPVTYDAFVQTVSEVAGRPMDDWLDAHVAGSEPVADQYPPAPLLGAGLAGRGLLGTGGGESFFAVSVAFAALAAGPLYAFLGRRDPDEIAGEDPQRTPSGTVD
;
A
#
# COMPACT_ATOMS: atom_id res chain seq x y z
N MET A 1 26.21 13.37 -5.21
CA MET A 1 25.08 14.30 -5.02
C MET A 1 23.97 13.77 -5.91
N ALA A 2 23.00 13.07 -5.32
CA ALA A 2 21.94 12.37 -6.05
C ALA A 2 20.71 13.28 -6.19
N ASP A 3 20.02 13.15 -7.31
CA ASP A 3 18.91 13.97 -7.82
C ASP A 3 17.59 13.67 -7.07
N PRO A 4 16.87 14.68 -6.51
CA PRO A 4 15.63 14.47 -5.77
C PRO A 4 14.41 14.52 -6.72
N ASP A 5 14.03 13.38 -7.27
CA ASP A 5 12.68 13.19 -7.84
C ASP A 5 12.04 11.93 -7.24
N HIS A 6 11.66 12.00 -5.97
CA HIS A 6 10.83 10.99 -5.32
C HIS A 6 9.55 11.67 -4.83
N ARG A 7 8.41 11.10 -5.21
CA ARG A 7 7.05 11.67 -5.24
C ARG A 7 6.42 11.94 -3.85
N GLY A 8 7.20 12.51 -2.95
CA GLY A 8 6.79 12.82 -1.59
C GLY A 8 6.92 11.67 -0.60
N GLY A 9 7.72 10.64 -0.87
CA GLY A 9 8.04 9.57 0.09
C GLY A 9 9.12 8.61 -0.41
N GLU A 10 9.69 7.83 0.51
CA GLU A 10 10.66 6.75 0.24
C GLU A 10 10.74 5.78 1.42
N ALA A 11 10.94 4.50 1.13
CA ALA A 11 11.19 3.44 2.11
C ALA A 11 12.63 2.92 2.05
N LEU A 12 13.12 2.49 3.22
CA LEU A 12 14.38 1.79 3.44
C LEU A 12 14.08 0.37 3.97
N PRO A 13 13.75 -0.60 3.10
CA PRO A 13 13.29 -1.92 3.52
C PRO A 13 14.29 -2.71 4.38
N ALA A 14 15.58 -2.39 4.32
CA ALA A 14 16.59 -3.03 5.17
C ALA A 14 16.44 -2.70 6.67
N HIS A 15 15.67 -1.66 7.00
CA HIS A 15 15.50 -1.15 8.35
C HIS A 15 14.01 -1.03 8.76
N ASP A 16 13.07 -1.46 7.91
CA ASP A 16 11.63 -1.25 8.11
C ASP A 16 11.26 0.23 8.34
N GLU A 17 12.06 1.14 7.79
CA GLU A 17 11.91 2.57 7.92
C GLU A 17 11.35 3.17 6.64
N PHE A 18 10.57 4.24 6.76
CA PHE A 18 10.13 5.03 5.63
C PHE A 18 9.86 6.48 6.04
N TRP A 19 9.90 7.39 5.08
CA TRP A 19 9.52 8.78 5.28
C TRP A 19 8.52 9.21 4.20
N VAL A 20 7.65 10.14 4.56
CA VAL A 20 6.66 10.73 3.66
C VAL A 20 6.62 12.22 3.91
N HIS A 21 6.53 12.98 2.83
CA HIS A 21 6.36 14.42 2.85
C HIS A 21 4.99 14.77 3.47
N ALA A 22 4.98 15.64 4.48
CA ALA A 22 3.77 15.97 5.25
C ALA A 22 2.61 16.52 4.41
N GLY A 23 2.91 17.07 3.22
CA GLY A 23 1.90 17.57 2.28
C GLY A 23 1.17 16.49 1.47
N MET A 24 1.55 15.22 1.57
CA MET A 24 0.87 14.14 0.83
C MET A 24 -0.50 13.84 1.45
N GLY A 25 -1.55 13.88 0.62
CA GLY A 25 -2.92 13.62 1.05
C GLY A 25 -3.20 12.14 1.31
N LEU A 26 -4.17 11.87 2.19
CA LEU A 26 -4.64 10.51 2.51
C LEU A 26 -5.80 10.06 1.59
N ALA A 27 -6.58 11.01 1.07
CA ALA A 27 -7.73 10.76 0.19
C ALA A 27 -7.30 10.66 -1.28
N ASP A 28 -6.39 9.73 -1.57
CA ASP A 28 -5.83 9.48 -2.91
C ASP A 28 -5.68 7.97 -3.12
N PRO A 29 -5.96 7.40 -4.31
CA PRO A 29 -5.73 5.98 -4.57
C PRO A 29 -4.25 5.59 -4.67
N GLU A 30 -3.30 6.50 -4.97
CA GLU A 30 -1.85 6.25 -4.87
C GLU A 30 -1.38 6.30 -3.40
N ASN A 31 -2.13 6.95 -2.49
CA ASN A 31 -1.83 7.22 -1.08
C ASN A 31 -0.40 6.86 -0.64
N VAL A 32 0.51 7.81 -0.81
CA VAL A 32 1.94 7.61 -0.54
C VAL A 32 2.20 7.14 0.90
N TRP A 33 1.41 7.58 1.88
CA TRP A 33 1.54 7.07 3.25
C TRP A 33 1.30 5.57 3.37
N LEU A 34 0.26 5.06 2.72
CA LEU A 34 -0.04 3.63 2.74
C LEU A 34 0.93 2.85 1.84
N HIS A 35 1.38 3.43 0.73
CA HIS A 35 2.39 2.83 -0.15
C HIS A 35 3.70 2.59 0.62
N GLU A 36 4.24 3.62 1.26
CA GLU A 36 5.47 3.51 2.04
C GLU A 36 5.29 2.62 3.29
N TYR A 37 4.12 2.66 3.94
CA TYR A 37 3.80 1.73 5.02
C TYR A 37 3.83 0.27 4.55
N VAL A 38 3.29 -0.04 3.37
CA VAL A 38 3.34 -1.41 2.84
C VAL A 38 4.78 -1.82 2.55
N HIS A 39 5.65 -0.93 2.07
CA HIS A 39 7.07 -1.23 1.93
C HIS A 39 7.73 -1.66 3.25
N ALA A 40 7.40 -1.00 4.37
CA ALA A 40 7.88 -1.42 5.70
C ALA A 40 7.31 -2.76 6.20
N ARG A 41 6.37 -3.36 5.47
CA ARG A 41 5.82 -4.70 5.76
C ARG A 41 6.35 -5.79 4.83
N GLN A 42 7.24 -5.45 3.90
CA GLN A 42 7.81 -6.38 2.92
C GLN A 42 9.12 -6.97 3.42
N SER A 43 9.03 -8.02 4.24
CA SER A 43 10.20 -8.70 4.80
C SER A 43 10.81 -9.73 3.86
N PHE A 44 10.16 -10.05 2.74
CA PHE A 44 10.67 -10.98 1.75
C PHE A 44 11.94 -10.50 1.04
N ARG A 45 12.80 -11.43 0.65
CA ARG A 45 13.91 -11.18 -0.29
C ARG A 45 13.46 -11.60 -1.68
N LEU A 46 13.64 -10.76 -2.69
CA LEU A 46 13.19 -11.06 -4.06
C LEU A 46 14.36 -11.43 -4.96
N ALA A 47 14.21 -12.50 -5.74
CA ALA A 47 15.04 -12.76 -6.90
C ALA A 47 14.81 -11.68 -7.99
N THR A 48 15.69 -11.61 -8.99
CA THR A 48 15.66 -10.53 -9.99
C THR A 48 14.35 -10.50 -10.76
N GLU A 49 13.85 -11.67 -11.13
CA GLU A 49 12.59 -11.88 -11.82
C GLU A 49 11.35 -11.55 -10.97
N MET A 50 11.50 -11.42 -9.65
CA MET A 50 10.40 -11.07 -8.76
C MET A 50 10.44 -9.61 -8.29
N ARG A 51 11.44 -8.81 -8.71
CA ARG A 51 11.59 -7.40 -8.27
C ARG A 51 10.35 -6.54 -8.47
N TRP A 52 9.53 -6.84 -9.47
CA TRP A 52 8.27 -6.13 -9.73
C TRP A 52 7.29 -6.20 -8.56
N PHE A 53 7.30 -7.30 -7.78
CA PHE A 53 6.33 -7.56 -6.73
C PHE A 53 6.40 -6.53 -5.59
N ARG A 54 7.60 -5.99 -5.30
CA ARG A 54 7.81 -4.96 -4.29
C ARG A 54 6.95 -3.72 -4.54
N GLU A 55 7.12 -3.08 -5.70
CA GLU A 55 6.36 -1.89 -6.06
C GLU A 55 4.90 -2.21 -6.35
N ALA A 56 4.63 -3.34 -7.01
CA ALA A 56 3.27 -3.74 -7.36
C ALA A 56 2.38 -3.96 -6.13
N SER A 57 2.91 -4.62 -5.09
CA SER A 57 2.14 -4.90 -3.88
C SER A 57 1.95 -3.66 -3.02
N ALA A 58 2.95 -2.77 -2.92
CA ALA A 58 2.79 -1.47 -2.28
C ALA A 58 1.69 -0.63 -2.93
N GLU A 59 1.72 -0.51 -4.25
CA GLU A 59 0.73 0.24 -5.02
C GLU A 59 -0.68 -0.36 -4.91
N TYR A 60 -0.80 -1.69 -5.04
CA TYR A 60 -2.08 -2.38 -4.94
C TYR A 60 -2.71 -2.21 -3.55
N TYR A 61 -1.93 -2.44 -2.48
CA TYR A 61 -2.44 -2.33 -1.12
C TYR A 61 -2.68 -0.89 -0.70
N ALA A 62 -1.91 0.09 -1.17
CA ALA A 62 -2.22 1.51 -0.95
C ALA A 62 -3.62 1.86 -1.46
N ALA A 63 -3.92 1.52 -2.72
CA ALA A 63 -5.22 1.78 -3.32
C ALA A 63 -6.35 1.01 -2.62
N ARG A 64 -6.11 -0.26 -2.30
CA ARG A 64 -7.09 -1.12 -1.62
C ARG A 64 -7.40 -0.63 -0.21
N LEU A 65 -6.38 -0.32 0.58
CA LEU A 65 -6.53 0.14 1.96
C LEU A 65 -7.17 1.53 2.01
N SER A 66 -6.83 2.44 1.08
CA SER A 66 -7.54 3.71 0.93
C SER A 66 -9.04 3.50 0.68
N TYR A 67 -9.41 2.52 -0.16
CA TYR A 67 -10.81 2.18 -0.38
C TYR A 67 -11.48 1.56 0.86
N GLU A 68 -10.83 0.59 1.50
CA GLU A 68 -11.37 -0.10 2.70
C GLU A 68 -11.55 0.86 3.89
N GLN A 69 -10.71 1.88 4.00
CA GLN A 69 -10.81 2.95 5.01
C GLN A 69 -11.80 4.06 4.64
N GLY A 70 -12.42 3.99 3.45
CA GLY A 70 -13.36 5.00 2.97
C GLY A 70 -12.73 6.34 2.58
N LEU A 71 -11.40 6.38 2.40
CA LEU A 71 -10.65 7.57 1.97
C LEU A 71 -10.87 7.86 0.48
N VAL A 72 -11.11 6.81 -0.31
CA VAL A 72 -11.48 6.90 -1.72
C VAL A 72 -12.66 5.99 -2.04
N GLY A 73 -13.42 6.31 -3.09
CA GLY A 73 -14.47 5.47 -3.61
C GLY A 73 -13.94 4.26 -4.40
N ARG A 74 -14.78 3.23 -4.51
CA ARG A 74 -14.47 2.03 -5.33
C ARG A 74 -14.13 2.38 -6.79
N GLY A 75 -14.79 3.40 -7.35
CA GLY A 75 -14.55 3.86 -8.72
C GLY A 75 -13.15 4.44 -8.90
N GLU A 76 -12.67 5.20 -7.93
CA GLU A 76 -11.33 5.80 -7.93
C GLU A 76 -10.25 4.72 -7.83
N MET A 77 -10.39 3.79 -6.88
CA MET A 77 -9.50 2.62 -6.78
C MET A 77 -9.45 1.81 -8.09
N ARG A 78 -10.61 1.54 -8.71
CA ARG A 78 -10.69 0.79 -9.98
C ARG A 78 -10.06 1.54 -11.15
N SER A 79 -10.24 2.85 -11.21
CA SER A 79 -9.63 3.70 -12.23
C SER A 79 -8.10 3.69 -12.11
N HIS A 80 -7.61 3.82 -10.87
CA HIS A 80 -6.19 3.82 -10.52
C HIS A 80 -5.47 2.51 -10.89
N LEU A 81 -6.01 1.37 -10.45
CA LEU A 81 -5.47 0.03 -10.77
C LEU A 81 -5.73 -0.37 -12.23
N GLY A 82 -6.54 0.42 -12.94
CA GLY A 82 -6.82 0.30 -14.35
C GLY A 82 -5.73 0.90 -15.22
N GLY A 83 -6.12 1.47 -16.36
CA GLY A 83 -5.25 2.11 -17.34
C GLY A 83 -4.97 1.28 -18.61
N PRO A 84 -4.11 1.77 -19.51
CA PRO A 84 -3.79 1.09 -20.75
C PRO A 84 -3.19 -0.31 -20.53
N PRO A 85 -3.41 -1.28 -21.45
CA PRO A 85 -2.73 -2.56 -21.43
C PRO A 85 -1.22 -2.38 -21.62
N SER A 86 -0.42 -3.22 -20.97
CA SER A 86 1.04 -3.28 -21.13
C SER A 86 1.47 -4.67 -21.56
N ARG A 87 2.43 -4.74 -22.50
CA ARG A 87 3.04 -5.97 -22.97
C ARG A 87 4.40 -6.27 -22.32
N ALA A 88 4.82 -5.48 -21.34
CA ALA A 88 6.05 -5.75 -20.60
C ALA A 88 5.93 -7.08 -19.83
N THR A 89 6.99 -7.88 -19.81
CA THR A 89 7.07 -9.12 -19.03
C THR A 89 7.51 -8.76 -17.62
N LEU A 90 6.70 -9.07 -16.60
CA LEU A 90 7.00 -8.67 -15.22
C LEU A 90 8.22 -9.40 -14.67
N THR A 91 8.51 -10.62 -15.13
CA THR A 91 9.71 -11.36 -14.74
C THR A 91 10.99 -10.93 -15.44
N ASP A 92 10.90 -10.04 -16.44
CA ASP A 92 12.04 -9.54 -17.18
C ASP A 92 12.12 -8.01 -17.12
N PRO A 93 12.89 -7.45 -16.16
CA PRO A 93 13.11 -6.02 -16.03
C PRO A 93 13.62 -5.34 -17.30
N GLY A 94 14.30 -6.07 -18.19
CA GLY A 94 14.80 -5.54 -19.46
C GLY A 94 13.69 -5.15 -20.44
N THR A 95 12.46 -5.67 -20.24
CA THR A 95 11.29 -5.32 -21.07
C THR A 95 10.54 -4.10 -20.56
N TRP A 96 10.89 -3.57 -19.38
CA TRP A 96 10.16 -2.48 -18.78
C TRP A 96 10.58 -1.15 -19.42
N THR A 97 9.61 -0.36 -19.88
CA THR A 97 9.86 0.99 -20.41
C THR A 97 10.22 2.00 -19.32
N GLY A 98 10.16 1.61 -18.04
CA GLY A 98 10.54 2.43 -16.90
C GLY A 98 9.99 1.90 -15.57
N PRO A 99 10.29 2.60 -14.46
CA PRO A 99 9.90 2.17 -13.10
C PRO A 99 8.40 2.22 -12.82
N ALA A 100 7.60 2.76 -13.75
CA ALA A 100 6.14 2.75 -13.66
C ALA A 100 5.51 1.40 -14.03
N VAL A 101 6.23 0.49 -14.70
CA VAL A 101 5.68 -0.79 -15.16
C VAL A 101 5.21 -1.68 -13.99
N PRO A 102 6.02 -1.92 -12.96
CA PRO A 102 5.57 -2.66 -11.77
C PRO A 102 4.34 -2.06 -11.09
N ARG A 103 4.33 -0.73 -10.89
CA ARG A 103 3.18 -0.02 -10.28
C ARG A 103 1.92 -0.10 -11.13
N ARG A 104 2.04 -0.08 -12.46
CA ARG A 104 0.87 -0.17 -13.36
C ARG A 104 0.45 -1.60 -13.64
N LYS A 105 1.22 -2.32 -14.46
CA LYS A 105 0.89 -3.70 -14.86
C LYS A 105 0.91 -4.61 -13.63
N GLY A 106 1.92 -4.51 -12.79
CA GLY A 106 2.06 -5.36 -11.61
C GLY A 106 0.93 -5.17 -10.60
N ALA A 107 0.60 -3.93 -10.21
CA ALA A 107 -0.51 -3.71 -9.26
C ALA A 107 -1.86 -4.19 -9.84
N ARG A 108 -2.09 -4.00 -11.15
CA ARG A 108 -3.26 -4.59 -11.83
C ARG A 108 -3.26 -6.11 -11.78
N THR A 109 -2.13 -6.75 -12.06
CA THR A 109 -1.97 -8.21 -11.93
C THR A 109 -2.37 -8.65 -10.53
N LEU A 110 -1.87 -7.99 -9.49
CA LEU A 110 -2.16 -8.33 -8.09
C LEU A 110 -3.64 -8.12 -7.74
N ALA A 111 -4.26 -7.06 -8.25
CA ALA A 111 -5.69 -6.83 -8.07
C ALA A 111 -6.56 -7.94 -8.68
N VAL A 112 -6.21 -8.40 -9.88
CA VAL A 112 -6.90 -9.51 -10.54
C VAL A 112 -6.63 -10.82 -9.81
N LEU A 113 -5.42 -11.02 -9.32
CA LEU A 113 -5.03 -12.23 -8.61
C LEU A 113 -5.74 -12.37 -7.26
N ASP A 114 -5.82 -11.29 -6.47
CA ASP A 114 -6.58 -11.27 -5.22
C ASP A 114 -8.05 -11.65 -5.45
N ARG A 115 -8.67 -11.13 -6.52
CA ARG A 115 -10.04 -11.49 -6.89
C ARG A 115 -10.15 -12.98 -7.23
N LYS A 116 -9.22 -13.53 -8.01
CA LYS A 116 -9.21 -14.95 -8.36
C LYS A 116 -9.06 -15.82 -7.10
N ILE A 117 -8.11 -15.50 -6.23
CA ILE A 117 -7.93 -16.21 -4.95
C ILE A 117 -9.20 -16.19 -4.13
N ARG A 118 -9.83 -15.02 -3.97
CA ARG A 118 -11.10 -14.91 -3.23
C ARG A 118 -12.21 -15.73 -3.89
N ALA A 119 -12.33 -15.70 -5.21
CA ALA A 119 -13.35 -16.49 -5.90
C ALA A 119 -13.15 -18.01 -5.72
N GLU A 120 -11.91 -18.49 -5.81
CA GLU A 120 -11.59 -19.93 -5.70
C GLU A 120 -11.58 -20.44 -4.25
N SER A 121 -11.56 -19.53 -3.27
CA SER A 121 -11.57 -19.86 -1.85
C SER A 121 -12.88 -19.46 -1.17
N ASP A 122 -13.95 -19.16 -1.92
CA ASP A 122 -15.23 -18.66 -1.38
C ASP A 122 -15.05 -17.47 -0.41
N GLY A 123 -14.06 -16.62 -0.68
CA GLY A 123 -13.70 -15.44 0.11
C GLY A 123 -12.83 -15.71 1.34
N HIS A 124 -12.47 -16.96 1.65
CA HIS A 124 -11.74 -17.32 2.87
C HIS A 124 -10.25 -16.99 2.80
N ARG A 125 -9.70 -16.85 1.60
CA ARG A 125 -8.28 -16.51 1.36
C ARG A 125 -8.17 -15.33 0.42
N SER A 126 -7.00 -14.70 0.43
CA SER A 126 -6.72 -13.51 -0.38
C SER A 126 -5.26 -13.39 -0.77
N LEU A 127 -4.91 -12.32 -1.51
CA LEU A 127 -3.52 -12.01 -1.77
C LEU A 127 -2.73 -11.72 -0.47
N GLU A 128 -3.41 -11.36 0.63
CA GLU A 128 -2.76 -11.16 1.93
C GLU A 128 -2.13 -12.46 2.44
N ASP A 129 -2.76 -13.61 2.17
CA ASP A 129 -2.21 -14.92 2.51
C ASP A 129 -0.97 -15.25 1.68
N VAL A 130 -0.93 -14.82 0.41
CA VAL A 130 0.26 -14.94 -0.43
C VAL A 130 1.36 -14.06 0.15
N PHE A 131 1.07 -12.78 0.40
CA PHE A 131 2.03 -11.81 0.93
C PHE A 131 2.65 -12.30 2.24
N ARG A 132 1.83 -12.80 3.17
CA ARG A 132 2.29 -13.39 4.43
C ARG A 132 3.22 -14.59 4.20
N ARG A 133 2.84 -15.54 3.34
CA ARG A 133 3.68 -16.71 3.03
C ARG A 133 5.00 -16.32 2.36
N LEU A 134 5.01 -15.29 1.53
CA LEU A 134 6.24 -14.77 0.92
C LEU A 134 7.15 -14.10 1.96
N ASN A 135 6.59 -13.35 2.91
CA ASN A 135 7.35 -12.81 4.04
C ASN A 135 7.97 -13.92 4.89
N ASP A 136 7.26 -15.04 5.06
CA ASP A 136 7.75 -16.22 5.81
C ASP A 136 8.70 -17.12 4.97
N HIS A 137 8.99 -16.76 3.71
CA HIS A 137 9.80 -17.59 2.81
C HIS A 137 11.30 -17.47 3.12
N ASP A 138 11.95 -18.62 3.28
CA ASP A 138 13.40 -18.69 3.45
C ASP A 138 14.14 -18.46 2.12
N GLY A 139 14.94 -17.39 2.07
CA GLY A 139 15.77 -17.06 0.91
C GLY A 139 15.07 -16.19 -0.12
N PRO A 140 15.65 -16.04 -1.33
CA PRO A 140 15.05 -15.24 -2.38
C PRO A 140 13.79 -15.91 -2.96
N VAL A 141 12.66 -15.21 -2.90
CA VAL A 141 11.44 -15.57 -3.62
C VAL A 141 11.71 -15.53 -5.12
N THR A 142 11.70 -16.70 -5.74
CA THR A 142 11.76 -16.90 -7.20
C THR A 142 10.36 -16.84 -7.81
N TYR A 143 10.29 -16.79 -9.14
CA TYR A 143 9.01 -16.90 -9.83
C TYR A 143 8.28 -18.22 -9.52
N ASP A 144 9.01 -19.34 -9.51
CA ASP A 144 8.41 -20.65 -9.19
C ASP A 144 7.84 -20.70 -7.76
N ALA A 145 8.57 -20.13 -6.78
CA ALA A 145 8.10 -20.04 -5.40
C ALA A 145 6.82 -19.18 -5.31
N PHE A 146 6.74 -18.10 -6.08
CA PHE A 146 5.55 -17.27 -6.17
C PHE A 146 4.36 -18.03 -6.79
N VAL A 147 4.55 -18.70 -7.93
CA VAL A 147 3.51 -19.49 -8.60
C VAL A 147 2.98 -20.60 -7.69
N GLN A 148 3.88 -21.32 -7.01
CA GLN A 148 3.50 -22.35 -6.04
C GLN A 148 2.67 -21.75 -4.90
N THR A 149 3.16 -20.68 -4.27
CA THR A 149 2.48 -20.02 -3.15
C THR A 149 1.07 -19.56 -3.54
N VAL A 150 0.95 -18.91 -4.70
CA VAL A 150 -0.34 -18.44 -5.23
C VAL A 150 -1.29 -19.61 -5.49
N SER A 151 -0.82 -20.68 -6.12
CA SER A 151 -1.64 -21.84 -6.44
C SER A 151 -2.14 -22.56 -5.16
N GLU A 152 -1.28 -22.69 -4.15
CA GLU A 152 -1.66 -23.25 -2.86
C GLU A 152 -2.69 -22.37 -2.13
N VAL A 153 -2.51 -21.05 -2.14
CA VAL A 153 -3.44 -20.08 -1.53
C VAL A 153 -4.76 -20.01 -2.31
N ALA A 154 -4.75 -20.20 -3.63
CA ALA A 154 -5.99 -20.31 -4.40
C ALA A 154 -6.68 -21.68 -4.19
N GLY A 155 -5.91 -22.73 -3.88
CA GLY A 155 -6.40 -24.11 -3.80
C GLY A 155 -6.48 -24.81 -5.15
N ARG A 156 -5.86 -24.26 -6.19
CA ARG A 156 -5.81 -24.82 -7.55
C ARG A 156 -4.61 -24.27 -8.32
N PRO A 157 -4.19 -24.94 -9.41
CA PRO A 157 -3.15 -24.45 -10.30
C PRO A 157 -3.50 -23.05 -10.86
N MET A 158 -2.50 -22.16 -10.86
CA MET A 158 -2.57 -20.79 -11.40
C MET A 158 -1.42 -20.47 -12.37
N ASP A 159 -0.55 -21.45 -12.63
CA ASP A 159 0.62 -21.38 -13.52
C ASP A 159 0.28 -20.84 -14.90
N ASP A 160 -0.63 -21.47 -15.67
CA ASP A 160 -1.02 -20.99 -17.00
C ASP A 160 -1.35 -19.48 -17.06
N TRP A 161 -2.10 -18.98 -16.07
CA TRP A 161 -2.48 -17.57 -16.01
C TRP A 161 -1.29 -16.68 -15.65
N LEU A 162 -0.48 -17.10 -14.69
CA LEU A 162 0.73 -16.38 -14.29
C LEU A 162 1.76 -16.38 -15.43
N ASP A 163 1.89 -17.47 -16.15
CA ASP A 163 2.83 -17.61 -17.26
C ASP A 163 2.44 -16.72 -18.43
N ALA A 164 1.16 -16.60 -18.73
CA ALA A 164 0.68 -15.67 -19.76
C ALA A 164 0.93 -14.20 -19.39
N HIS A 165 0.63 -13.81 -18.15
CA HIS A 165 0.51 -12.40 -17.76
C HIS A 165 1.67 -11.83 -16.95
N VAL A 166 2.43 -12.67 -16.25
CA VAL A 166 3.56 -12.30 -15.38
C VAL A 166 4.88 -12.69 -16.06
N ALA A 167 5.06 -13.98 -16.38
CA ALA A 167 6.22 -14.43 -17.15
C ALA A 167 6.11 -14.18 -18.65
N GLY A 168 4.92 -13.83 -19.12
CA GLY A 168 4.61 -13.55 -20.51
C GLY A 168 4.22 -12.10 -20.77
N SER A 169 4.09 -11.81 -22.07
CA SER A 169 3.77 -10.46 -22.56
C SER A 169 2.27 -10.20 -22.68
N GLU A 170 1.40 -11.13 -22.30
CA GLU A 170 -0.04 -10.92 -22.41
C GLU A 170 -0.50 -9.82 -21.46
N PRO A 171 -1.28 -8.82 -21.95
CA PRO A 171 -1.83 -7.81 -21.07
C PRO A 171 -2.81 -8.41 -20.06
N VAL A 172 -2.80 -7.89 -18.84
CA VAL A 172 -3.89 -8.14 -17.88
C VAL A 172 -5.09 -7.31 -18.31
N ALA A 173 -5.96 -7.95 -19.10
CA ALA A 173 -7.14 -7.35 -19.71
C ALA A 173 -8.43 -7.61 -18.91
N ASP A 174 -8.36 -8.48 -17.90
CA ASP A 174 -9.41 -8.65 -16.88
C ASP A 174 -9.63 -7.29 -16.21
N GLN A 175 -10.50 -6.49 -16.80
CA GLN A 175 -11.04 -5.32 -16.13
C GLN A 175 -11.58 -5.82 -14.80
N TYR A 176 -11.49 -5.01 -13.76
CA TYR A 176 -12.48 -5.06 -12.69
C TYR A 176 -13.83 -4.85 -13.41
N PRO A 177 -14.69 -5.85 -13.66
CA PRO A 177 -16.03 -5.56 -14.13
C PRO A 177 -16.78 -4.99 -12.91
N PRO A 178 -17.92 -4.32 -13.08
CA PRO A 178 -18.84 -4.18 -11.96
C PRO A 178 -19.08 -5.57 -11.37
N ALA A 179 -19.02 -5.73 -10.04
CA ALA A 179 -19.54 -6.94 -9.43
C ALA A 179 -20.97 -7.14 -9.94
N PRO A 180 -21.39 -8.36 -10.32
CA PRO A 180 -22.80 -8.59 -10.59
C PRO A 180 -23.56 -8.22 -9.32
N LEU A 181 -24.57 -7.35 -9.45
CA LEU A 181 -25.54 -7.09 -8.39
C LEU A 181 -26.26 -8.41 -8.12
N LEU A 182 -25.75 -9.20 -7.18
CA LEU A 182 -26.52 -10.28 -6.58
C LEU A 182 -27.60 -9.62 -5.73
N GLY A 183 -28.80 -9.50 -6.33
CA GLY A 183 -30.09 -9.40 -5.66
C GLY A 183 -30.21 -8.37 -4.54
N ALA A 184 -30.72 -7.19 -4.88
CA ALA A 184 -31.55 -6.43 -3.95
C ALA A 184 -32.78 -7.27 -3.59
N GLY A 185 -32.65 -8.09 -2.56
CA GLY A 185 -33.68 -9.02 -2.15
C GLY A 185 -33.19 -9.90 -1.03
N LEU A 186 -32.99 -9.30 0.16
CA LEU A 186 -33.39 -9.84 1.47
C LEU A 186 -33.06 -8.77 2.51
N ALA A 187 -34.10 -8.00 2.87
CA ALA A 187 -34.07 -7.15 4.03
C ALA A 187 -33.97 -8.01 5.31
N GLY A 188 -33.03 -7.64 6.18
CA GLY A 188 -33.17 -7.76 7.62
C GLY A 188 -33.20 -9.17 8.23
N ARG A 189 -32.02 -9.64 8.66
CA ARG A 189 -31.81 -10.14 10.03
C ARG A 189 -30.33 -10.37 10.26
N GLY A 190 -29.81 -9.78 11.33
CA GLY A 190 -28.38 -9.67 11.58
C GLY A 190 -27.67 -11.01 11.69
N LEU A 191 -26.38 -10.98 11.38
CA LEU A 191 -25.38 -11.74 12.10
C LEU A 191 -24.07 -10.99 11.93
N LEU A 192 -23.51 -10.53 13.05
CA LEU A 192 -22.06 -10.38 13.22
C LEU A 192 -21.46 -11.76 12.91
N GLY A 193 -21.10 -11.97 11.66
CA GLY A 193 -20.32 -13.11 11.23
C GLY A 193 -18.87 -12.82 11.55
N THR A 194 -18.43 -13.26 12.72
CA THR A 194 -17.01 -13.50 13.03
C THR A 194 -16.51 -14.63 12.11
N GLY A 195 -16.12 -14.28 10.89
CA GLY A 195 -15.45 -15.16 9.94
C GLY A 195 -13.95 -14.94 10.01
N GLY A 196 -13.21 -16.00 10.32
CA GLY A 196 -11.79 -15.97 10.68
C GLY A 196 -10.87 -15.33 9.65
N GLY A 197 -9.92 -14.57 10.17
CA GLY A 197 -8.94 -13.78 9.43
C GLY A 197 -8.77 -12.41 10.09
N GLU A 198 -8.43 -12.39 11.38
CA GLU A 198 -7.97 -11.16 12.02
C GLU A 198 -6.72 -10.70 11.27
N SER A 199 -6.88 -9.62 10.50
CA SER A 199 -6.02 -9.25 9.38
C SER A 199 -4.73 -8.59 9.87
N PHE A 200 -3.63 -8.91 9.19
CA PHE A 200 -2.30 -8.35 9.38
C PHE A 200 -2.30 -6.81 9.22
N PHE A 201 -3.30 -6.26 8.52
CA PHE A 201 -3.47 -4.82 8.26
C PHE A 201 -4.58 -4.13 9.07
N ALA A 202 -5.34 -4.84 9.91
CA ALA A 202 -6.45 -4.25 10.68
C ALA A 202 -6.03 -3.45 11.93
N VAL A 203 -4.73 -3.44 12.28
CA VAL A 203 -4.26 -2.76 13.51
C VAL A 203 -4.16 -1.23 13.37
N SER A 204 -4.33 -0.65 12.19
CA SER A 204 -4.13 0.79 11.97
C SER A 204 -5.34 1.69 12.28
N VAL A 205 -6.27 1.30 13.16
CA VAL A 205 -7.35 2.19 13.65
C VAL A 205 -7.09 2.73 15.07
N ALA A 206 -6.09 2.22 15.81
CA ALA A 206 -5.86 2.64 17.20
C ALA A 206 -4.86 3.80 17.39
N PHE A 207 -4.05 4.17 16.40
CA PHE A 207 -2.91 5.07 16.63
C PHE A 207 -3.21 6.58 16.51
N ALA A 208 -4.33 6.98 15.89
CA ALA A 208 -4.65 8.42 15.73
C ALA A 208 -5.36 9.04 16.95
N ALA A 209 -6.06 8.25 17.77
CA ALA A 209 -6.80 8.77 18.93
C ALA A 209 -5.94 8.86 20.21
N LEU A 210 -4.89 8.04 20.34
CA LEU A 210 -4.12 7.93 21.59
C LEU A 210 -2.89 8.85 21.66
N ALA A 211 -2.44 9.45 20.56
CA ALA A 211 -1.32 10.41 20.56
C ALA A 211 -1.75 11.90 20.47
N ALA A 212 -2.96 12.20 20.01
CA ALA A 212 -3.43 13.59 19.86
C ALA A 212 -3.98 14.20 21.16
N GLY A 213 -4.55 13.37 22.06
CA GLY A 213 -5.11 13.82 23.33
C GLY A 213 -4.09 14.50 24.27
N PRO A 214 -2.90 13.91 24.49
CA PRO A 214 -1.87 14.53 25.33
C PRO A 214 -1.16 15.71 24.64
N LEU A 215 -1.02 15.70 23.32
CA LEU A 215 -0.26 16.71 22.59
C LEU A 215 -1.00 18.06 22.49
N TYR A 216 -2.33 18.04 22.30
CA TYR A 216 -3.15 19.26 22.33
C TYR A 216 -3.31 19.83 23.75
N ALA A 217 -3.33 18.97 24.78
CA ALA A 217 -3.38 19.42 26.17
C ALA A 217 -2.10 20.12 26.65
N PHE A 218 -0.94 19.79 26.05
CA PHE A 218 0.34 20.44 26.36
C PHE A 218 0.54 21.77 25.62
N LEU A 219 -0.03 21.92 24.41
CA LEU A 219 0.05 23.17 23.63
C LEU A 219 -1.01 24.21 24.03
N GLY A 220 -2.12 23.79 24.67
CA GLY A 220 -3.16 24.69 25.19
C GLY A 220 -2.87 25.31 26.56
N ARG A 221 -1.71 25.07 27.16
CA ARG A 221 -1.33 25.55 28.51
C ARG A 221 -0.26 26.64 28.55
N ARG A 222 0.14 27.20 27.42
CA ARG A 222 0.94 28.44 27.42
C ARG A 222 -0.01 29.62 27.35
N ASP A 223 -0.24 30.24 28.51
CA ASP A 223 -0.97 31.49 28.64
C ASP A 223 -0.30 32.60 27.80
N PRO A 224 -1.07 33.52 27.17
CA PRO A 224 -0.53 34.63 26.39
C PRO A 224 0.16 35.74 27.21
N ASP A 225 0.19 35.64 28.54
CA ASP A 225 0.60 36.74 29.43
C ASP A 225 2.11 36.73 29.79
N GLU A 226 2.92 35.86 29.17
CA GLU A 226 4.38 35.79 29.39
C GLU A 226 5.20 36.46 28.25
N ILE A 227 4.64 37.47 27.56
CA ILE A 227 5.38 38.39 26.66
C ILE A 227 5.06 39.86 26.99
N ALA A 228 4.84 40.16 28.27
CA ALA A 228 4.67 41.54 28.74
C ALA A 228 5.31 41.72 30.12
N GLY A 229 6.63 41.80 30.16
CA GLY A 229 7.33 42.18 31.39
C GLY A 229 8.80 41.89 31.34
N GLU A 230 9.59 42.89 30.92
CA GLU A 230 10.81 43.37 31.59
C GLU A 230 11.65 44.22 30.62
N ASP A 231 11.40 45.54 30.63
CA ASP A 231 12.48 46.52 30.51
C ASP A 231 12.97 46.79 31.94
N PRO A 232 14.24 46.48 32.23
CA PRO A 232 15.04 47.53 32.85
C PRO A 232 16.50 47.45 32.40
N GLN A 233 17.00 48.53 31.78
CA GLN A 233 17.97 49.43 32.43
C GLN A 233 18.63 50.38 31.41
N ARG A 234 18.19 51.64 31.48
CA ARG A 234 19.09 52.80 31.27
C ARG A 234 20.10 52.84 32.42
N THR A 235 21.36 53.13 32.11
CA THR A 235 22.19 54.27 32.59
C THR A 235 23.66 54.10 32.10
N PRO A 236 24.56 55.11 32.18
CA PRO A 236 24.86 55.99 31.04
C PRO A 236 26.38 56.09 30.71
N SER A 237 26.71 56.99 29.76
CA SER A 237 27.99 57.67 29.54
C SER A 237 29.08 57.06 28.63
N GLY A 238 29.43 57.85 27.60
CA GLY A 238 30.82 58.26 27.32
C GLY A 238 31.42 57.73 26.01
N THR A 239 31.26 58.44 24.89
CA THR A 239 32.20 59.40 24.21
C THR A 239 32.96 58.82 23.02
N VAL A 240 33.40 59.75 22.13
CA VAL A 240 34.26 59.65 20.91
C VAL A 240 33.43 59.46 19.63
N ASP A 241 33.30 60.39 18.68
CA ASP A 241 33.97 61.67 18.33
C ASP A 241 32.93 62.70 17.81
#